data_AF-A0A955FBM6-F1
#
_entry.id   AF-A0A955FBM6-F1
#
_cell.length_a   1.000
_cell.length_b   1.000
_cell.length_c   1.000
_cell.angle_alpha   90.00
_cell.angle_beta   90.00
_cell.angle_gamma   90.00
#
_symmetry.space_group_name_H-M   'P 1'
#
loop_
_entity.id
_entity.type
_entity.pdbx_description
1 polymer ?
#
loop_
_entity_poly.entity_id
_entity_poly.type
_entity_poly.pdbx_seq_one_letter_code
_entity_poly.pdbx_strand_id
1 'polypeptide(L)'
;MMSLNRTKRHARRVYFYPKSRQILLVLLVALVYTNLVRISPLPATTSLPAQATALSTTASKNATKPEVLTATTTVSTYPATSGGNQQASQTTPVVRTSQACTGSPYALPASLPVTSLPSGLNKVVDTPTHYQVYGSSIPELRTAIENCPLRRANGAYHASTSYQLNWSYAVSVSGTTCRLTNVKIGLHVSQYMPAFVPTSSTPAGTKNAWNRYIANLQTHENGHVAIDTDYAQRLTNTLQNMGSVDCANPKNQVQTIINSYVTMLNAANELYDSQTGHGATQGAVL
;
A
#
# COMPACT_ATOMS: atom_id res chain seq x y z
N MET A 1 66.30 -7.74 31.14
CA MET A 1 65.55 -7.05 30.06
C MET A 1 64.11 -7.57 30.09
N MET A 2 63.19 -6.78 30.66
CA MET A 2 61.76 -7.09 30.77
C MET A 2 61.05 -6.74 29.46
N SER A 3 60.26 -7.66 28.89
CA SER A 3 59.36 -7.39 27.77
C SER A 3 57.91 -7.58 28.22
N LEU A 4 57.14 -6.48 28.16
CA LEU A 4 55.74 -6.38 28.57
C LEU A 4 54.80 -6.80 27.43
N ASN A 5 53.94 -7.78 27.72
CA ASN A 5 52.80 -8.18 26.89
C ASN A 5 51.69 -7.11 26.94
N ARG A 6 51.27 -6.58 25.78
CA ARG A 6 50.06 -5.73 25.63
C ARG A 6 48.97 -6.47 24.86
N THR A 7 47.96 -6.96 25.59
CA THR A 7 46.67 -7.40 25.06
C THR A 7 45.82 -6.19 24.61
N LYS A 8 45.42 -6.13 23.33
CA LYS A 8 44.42 -5.17 22.83
C LYS A 8 43.01 -5.67 23.15
N ARG A 9 42.26 -4.94 23.99
CA ARG A 9 40.80 -5.11 24.14
C ARG A 9 40.09 -4.22 23.13
N HIS A 10 39.23 -4.80 22.29
CA HIS A 10 38.31 -4.04 21.44
C HIS A 10 37.06 -3.65 22.25
N ALA A 11 36.88 -2.34 22.49
CA ALA A 11 35.67 -1.78 23.06
C ALA A 11 34.59 -1.66 21.97
N ARG A 12 33.42 -2.31 22.18
CA ARG A 12 32.21 -2.08 21.38
C ARG A 12 31.61 -0.73 21.77
N ARG A 13 31.48 0.21 20.83
CA ARG A 13 30.68 1.44 21.00
C ARG A 13 29.21 1.07 20.88
N VAL A 14 28.46 1.24 21.98
CA VAL A 14 27.00 1.24 21.98
C VAL A 14 26.55 2.63 21.55
N TYR A 15 25.87 2.75 20.41
CA TYR A 15 25.23 4.00 19.99
C TYR A 15 23.92 4.18 20.77
N PHE A 16 23.97 4.98 21.84
CA PHE A 16 22.78 5.49 22.50
C PHE A 16 22.19 6.62 21.65
N TYR A 17 21.01 6.40 21.06
CA TYR A 17 20.21 7.45 20.44
C TYR A 17 19.45 8.20 21.56
N PRO A 18 19.64 9.52 21.76
CA PRO A 18 18.97 10.23 22.83
C PRO A 18 17.48 10.45 22.49
N LYS A 19 16.60 10.07 23.43
CA LYS A 19 15.12 10.23 23.39
C LYS A 19 14.64 11.68 23.13
N SER A 20 15.52 12.67 23.17
CA SER A 20 15.20 14.08 22.96
C SER A 20 14.83 14.44 21.52
N ARG A 21 15.29 13.67 20.51
CA ARG A 21 14.94 13.92 19.10
C ARG A 21 13.54 13.41 18.70
N GLN A 22 12.98 12.44 19.41
CA GLN A 22 11.62 11.97 19.14
C GLN A 22 10.55 12.93 19.68
N ILE A 23 10.83 13.64 20.78
CA ILE A 23 9.91 14.61 21.37
C ILE A 23 9.77 15.86 20.48
N LEU A 24 10.86 16.28 19.82
CA LEU A 24 10.85 17.46 18.93
C LEU A 24 10.07 17.21 17.63
N LEU A 25 10.09 15.98 17.10
CA LEU A 25 9.32 15.62 15.89
C LEU A 25 7.82 15.51 16.17
N VAL A 26 7.43 14.98 17.35
CA VAL A 26 6.02 14.86 17.75
C VAL A 26 5.39 16.24 18.03
N LEU A 27 6.15 17.20 18.57
CA LEU A 27 5.65 18.56 18.80
C LEU A 27 5.47 19.37 17.50
N LEU A 28 6.29 19.13 16.47
CA LEU A 28 6.14 19.79 15.17
C LEU A 28 4.92 19.27 14.38
N VAL A 29 4.58 17.98 14.50
CA VAL A 29 3.38 17.41 13.87
C VAL A 29 2.10 17.89 14.56
N ALA A 30 2.11 18.08 15.89
CA ALA A 30 0.96 18.59 16.63
C ALA A 30 0.65 20.07 16.34
N LEU A 31 1.66 20.93 16.16
CA LEU A 31 1.48 22.36 15.87
C LEU A 31 0.89 22.63 14.47
N VAL A 32 1.12 21.73 13.50
CA VAL A 32 0.50 21.82 12.16
C VAL A 32 -0.97 21.38 12.20
N TYR A 33 -1.35 20.45 13.09
CA TYR A 33 -2.73 19.95 13.20
C TYR A 33 -3.68 20.87 13.99
N THR A 34 -3.19 21.65 14.96
CA THR A 34 -4.07 22.54 15.76
C THR A 34 -4.44 23.86 15.10
N ASN A 35 -3.77 24.24 14.00
CA ASN A 35 -3.98 25.53 13.33
C ASN A 35 -5.07 25.51 12.23
N LEU A 36 -5.73 24.37 12.00
CA LEU A 36 -6.84 24.25 11.03
C LEU A 36 -8.24 24.30 11.67
N VAL A 37 -8.36 24.55 12.98
CA VAL A 37 -9.65 24.49 13.70
C VAL A 37 -9.96 25.78 14.50
N ARG A 38 -9.55 26.96 14.01
CA ARG A 38 -10.04 28.24 14.56
C ARG A 38 -10.47 29.22 13.48
N ILE A 39 -11.67 29.03 12.95
CA ILE A 39 -12.45 30.11 12.37
C ILE A 39 -13.73 30.20 13.19
N SER A 40 -13.82 31.22 14.05
CA SER A 40 -15.06 31.63 14.71
C SER A 40 -15.81 32.62 13.82
N PRO A 41 -17.16 32.64 13.86
CA PRO A 41 -18.00 33.51 13.03
C PRO A 41 -18.34 34.84 13.72
N LEU A 42 -18.86 35.82 12.96
CA LEU A 42 -19.88 36.86 13.28
C LEU A 42 -19.63 38.18 12.49
N PRO A 43 -20.60 39.11 12.36
CA PRO A 43 -22.06 38.98 12.29
C PRO A 43 -22.68 39.69 11.05
N ALA A 44 -23.99 39.49 10.88
CA ALA A 44 -24.85 40.16 9.91
C ALA A 44 -25.14 41.64 10.27
N THR A 45 -25.33 42.47 9.24
CA THR A 45 -26.51 43.32 8.93
C THR A 45 -26.06 44.63 8.26
N THR A 46 -26.61 44.93 7.07
CA THR A 46 -27.45 46.12 6.83
C THR A 46 -28.00 46.08 5.40
N SER A 47 -29.28 46.42 5.29
CA SER A 47 -30.18 46.39 4.15
C SER A 47 -30.17 47.68 3.29
N LEU A 48 -30.78 47.58 2.10
CA LEU A 48 -31.45 48.59 1.22
C LEU A 48 -30.73 48.91 -0.10
N PRO A 49 -31.46 49.36 -1.15
CA PRO A 49 -32.67 48.79 -1.74
C PRO A 49 -32.50 48.47 -3.24
N ALA A 50 -33.51 47.81 -3.80
CA ALA A 50 -33.63 47.40 -5.19
C ALA A 50 -33.65 48.59 -6.18
N GLN A 51 -32.98 48.41 -7.33
CA GLN A 51 -33.45 48.97 -8.60
C GLN A 51 -33.42 47.88 -9.67
N ALA A 52 -34.60 47.65 -10.23
CA ALA A 52 -34.85 46.75 -11.33
C ALA A 52 -34.42 47.41 -12.64
N THR A 53 -33.65 46.67 -13.44
CA THR A 53 -33.66 46.82 -14.90
C THR A 53 -33.90 45.44 -15.49
N ALA A 54 -35.13 45.27 -15.97
CA ALA A 54 -35.52 44.12 -16.76
C ALA A 54 -34.80 44.16 -18.10
N LEU A 55 -34.08 43.09 -18.42
CA LEU A 55 -33.71 42.74 -19.79
C LEU A 55 -34.12 41.28 -19.99
N SER A 56 -35.26 41.14 -20.67
CA SER A 56 -35.79 39.89 -21.17
C SER A 56 -34.81 39.24 -22.13
N THR A 57 -34.24 38.10 -21.73
CA THR A 57 -33.74 37.11 -22.67
C THR A 57 -34.43 35.78 -22.36
N THR A 58 -35.28 35.37 -23.29
CA THR A 58 -35.88 34.04 -23.34
C THR A 58 -34.78 33.00 -23.52
N ALA A 59 -34.25 32.46 -22.41
CA ALA A 59 -33.37 31.31 -22.42
C ALA A 59 -34.19 30.03 -22.19
N SER A 60 -34.25 29.24 -23.25
CA SER A 60 -34.96 27.98 -23.38
C SER A 60 -34.66 27.00 -22.24
N LYS A 61 -35.73 26.43 -21.65
CA LYS A 61 -35.66 25.23 -20.82
C LYS A 61 -35.25 24.05 -21.71
N ASN A 62 -33.95 23.79 -21.79
CA ASN A 62 -33.45 22.48 -22.19
C ASN A 62 -32.76 21.85 -20.98
N ALA A 63 -33.48 20.94 -20.32
CA ALA A 63 -32.90 20.02 -19.36
C ALA A 63 -31.93 19.10 -20.12
N THR A 64 -30.65 19.46 -20.10
CA THR A 64 -29.60 18.66 -20.72
C THR A 64 -29.46 17.37 -19.93
N LYS A 65 -29.76 16.26 -20.61
CA LYS A 65 -29.45 14.88 -20.24
C LYS A 65 -28.05 14.80 -19.57
N PRO A 66 -27.87 14.06 -18.46
CA PRO A 66 -26.57 13.95 -17.80
C PRO A 66 -25.51 13.50 -18.80
N GLU A 67 -24.56 14.38 -19.09
CA GLU A 67 -23.39 14.07 -19.88
C GLU A 67 -22.51 13.15 -19.03
N VAL A 68 -22.58 11.86 -19.33
CA VAL A 68 -21.70 10.85 -18.75
C VAL A 68 -20.30 11.14 -19.27
N LEU A 69 -19.54 11.97 -18.55
CA LEU A 69 -18.10 12.08 -18.77
C LEU A 69 -17.50 10.68 -18.58
N THR A 70 -17.06 10.11 -19.70
CA THR A 70 -16.63 8.73 -19.85
C THR A 70 -15.50 8.38 -18.87
N ALA A 71 -15.58 7.16 -18.32
CA ALA A 71 -14.65 6.60 -17.34
C ALA A 71 -13.17 6.96 -17.62
N THR A 72 -12.54 7.71 -16.73
CA THR A 72 -11.08 7.78 -16.70
C THR A 72 -10.57 6.56 -15.93
N THR A 73 -10.23 5.50 -16.66
CA THR A 73 -9.50 4.36 -16.10
C THR A 73 -8.03 4.73 -16.03
N THR A 74 -7.59 5.34 -14.93
CA THR A 74 -6.17 5.41 -14.63
C THR A 74 -5.87 4.27 -13.65
N VAL A 75 -4.79 3.55 -13.91
CA VAL A 75 -4.34 2.41 -13.11
C VAL A 75 -3.21 2.87 -12.21
N SER A 76 -3.28 2.52 -10.92
CA SER A 76 -2.13 2.61 -10.04
C SER A 76 -1.82 1.23 -9.48
N THR A 77 -0.54 0.85 -9.57
CA THR A 77 0.01 -0.37 -9.01
C THR A 77 1.02 -0.02 -7.94
N TYR A 78 1.03 -0.80 -6.86
CA TYR A 78 2.15 -0.83 -5.95
C TYR A 78 2.84 -2.17 -6.12
N PRO A 79 4.00 -2.20 -6.82
CA PRO A 79 4.83 -3.39 -6.82
C PRO A 79 5.43 -3.57 -5.42
N ALA A 80 5.73 -4.83 -5.06
CA ALA A 80 6.50 -5.14 -3.87
C ALA A 80 7.72 -4.22 -3.75
N THR A 81 7.90 -3.60 -2.59
CA THR A 81 8.96 -2.64 -2.28
C THR A 81 10.32 -3.25 -2.62
N SER A 82 10.97 -2.76 -3.69
CA SER A 82 12.35 -3.14 -4.01
C SER A 82 13.33 -2.32 -3.16
N GLY A 83 13.40 -2.63 -1.86
CA GLY A 83 14.37 -2.05 -0.94
C GLY A 83 15.51 -3.04 -0.69
N GLY A 84 16.68 -2.85 -1.32
CA GLY A 84 17.84 -3.68 -0.97
C GLY A 84 19.09 -3.43 -1.80
N ASN A 85 20.01 -2.64 -1.24
CA ASN A 85 21.41 -2.52 -1.65
C ASN A 85 22.06 -3.90 -1.84
N GLN A 86 22.81 -4.04 -2.93
CA GLN A 86 23.72 -5.16 -3.10
C GLN A 86 24.89 -5.01 -2.14
N GLN A 87 25.11 -5.99 -1.25
CA GLN A 87 26.39 -6.08 -0.55
C GLN A 87 26.92 -7.52 -0.48
N ALA A 88 28.03 -7.66 -1.22
CA ALA A 88 29.16 -8.59 -1.16
C ALA A 88 29.02 -9.94 -0.42
N SER A 89 29.32 -10.96 -1.22
CA SER A 89 29.57 -12.36 -0.90
C SER A 89 30.49 -12.59 0.31
N GLN A 90 30.05 -13.46 1.22
CA GLN A 90 30.91 -14.23 2.10
C GLN A 90 30.74 -15.72 1.78
N THR A 91 31.85 -16.39 1.52
CA THR A 91 31.94 -17.80 1.13
C THR A 91 31.73 -18.72 2.34
N THR A 92 30.48 -19.14 2.56
CA THR A 92 30.12 -20.31 3.37
C THR A 92 30.00 -21.57 2.49
N PRO A 93 30.21 -22.78 3.05
CA PRO A 93 30.18 -24.02 2.29
C PRO A 93 28.82 -24.21 1.65
N VAL A 94 28.83 -24.46 0.33
CA VAL A 94 27.62 -24.58 -0.50
C VAL A 94 26.88 -25.85 -0.12
N VAL A 95 25.90 -25.75 0.77
CA VAL A 95 24.87 -26.77 0.93
C VAL A 95 24.00 -26.73 -0.33
N ARG A 96 24.27 -27.64 -1.27
CA ARG A 96 23.53 -27.71 -2.54
C ARG A 96 22.15 -28.30 -2.27
N THR A 97 21.13 -27.45 -2.19
CA THR A 97 19.75 -27.88 -2.50
C THR A 97 19.74 -28.38 -3.95
N SER A 98 19.58 -29.68 -4.17
CA SER A 98 19.67 -30.27 -5.51
C SER A 98 18.51 -29.88 -6.43
N GLN A 99 17.41 -29.38 -5.87
CA GLN A 99 16.20 -29.03 -6.61
C GLN A 99 15.96 -27.52 -6.63
N ALA A 100 15.78 -26.98 -7.82
CA ALA A 100 15.35 -25.59 -8.02
C ALA A 100 13.90 -25.41 -7.56
N CYS A 101 13.54 -24.19 -7.19
CA CYS A 101 12.14 -23.88 -6.89
C CYS A 101 11.25 -24.07 -8.14
N THR A 102 9.98 -24.40 -7.92
CA THR A 102 8.98 -24.63 -8.96
C THR A 102 7.73 -23.81 -8.69
N GLY A 103 6.84 -23.67 -9.67
CA GLY A 103 5.58 -22.95 -9.52
C GLY A 103 5.34 -21.93 -10.62
N SER A 104 4.25 -21.18 -10.48
CA SER A 104 3.89 -20.13 -11.43
C SER A 104 4.74 -18.89 -11.18
N PRO A 105 5.14 -18.16 -12.24
CA PRO A 105 5.70 -16.83 -12.09
C PRO A 105 4.73 -15.90 -11.36
N TYR A 106 5.30 -14.93 -10.66
CA TYR A 106 4.55 -13.84 -10.10
C TYR A 106 3.83 -13.02 -11.20
N ALA A 107 2.61 -12.58 -10.92
CA ALA A 107 1.85 -11.67 -11.76
C ALA A 107 1.18 -10.59 -10.91
N LEU A 108 1.22 -9.34 -11.40
CA LEU A 108 0.49 -8.24 -10.79
C LEU A 108 -1.02 -8.47 -10.95
N PRO A 109 -1.85 -8.05 -9.96
CA PRO A 109 -3.29 -8.15 -10.06
C PRO A 109 -3.82 -7.25 -11.20
N ALA A 110 -4.81 -7.74 -11.96
CA ALA A 110 -5.42 -6.98 -13.04
C ALA A 110 -6.44 -5.94 -12.55
N SER A 111 -6.74 -4.90 -13.33
CA SER A 111 -7.82 -3.96 -12.98
C SER A 111 -9.20 -4.59 -13.02
N LEU A 112 -10.05 -4.23 -12.06
CA LEU A 112 -11.43 -4.68 -12.03
C LEU A 112 -12.27 -3.96 -13.10
N PRO A 113 -13.33 -4.58 -13.65
CA PRO A 113 -14.20 -3.95 -14.65
C PRO A 113 -15.17 -2.94 -14.01
N VAL A 114 -14.65 -1.85 -13.42
CA VAL A 114 -15.43 -0.91 -12.58
C VAL A 114 -16.65 -0.30 -13.26
N THR A 115 -16.71 -0.24 -14.60
CA THR A 115 -17.87 0.29 -15.32
C THR A 115 -19.13 -0.54 -15.08
N SER A 116 -19.02 -1.87 -14.91
CA SER A 116 -20.14 -2.79 -14.68
C SER A 116 -20.44 -3.06 -13.19
N LEU A 117 -19.64 -2.51 -12.28
CA LEU A 117 -19.76 -2.75 -10.84
C LEU A 117 -20.72 -1.74 -10.16
N PRO A 118 -21.28 -2.04 -8.98
CA PRO A 118 -22.07 -1.07 -8.20
C PRO A 118 -21.24 0.12 -7.70
N SER A 119 -21.92 1.21 -7.34
CA SER A 119 -21.30 2.36 -6.67
C SER A 119 -20.73 1.98 -5.31
N GLY A 120 -19.58 2.55 -4.96
CA GLY A 120 -18.83 2.25 -3.74
C GLY A 120 -17.52 1.52 -4.03
N LEU A 121 -17.00 0.86 -2.99
CA LEU A 121 -15.80 0.03 -3.07
C LEU A 121 -16.18 -1.36 -3.55
N ASN A 122 -15.48 -1.82 -4.58
CA ASN A 122 -15.52 -3.19 -5.08
C ASN A 122 -14.14 -3.80 -4.90
N LYS A 123 -14.07 -4.94 -4.23
CA LYS A 123 -12.79 -5.55 -3.83
C LYS A 123 -12.70 -7.01 -4.26
N VAL A 124 -11.55 -7.39 -4.81
CA VAL A 124 -11.13 -8.78 -5.00
C VAL A 124 -9.81 -8.98 -4.26
N VAL A 125 -9.72 -10.04 -3.46
CA VAL A 125 -8.46 -10.49 -2.86
C VAL A 125 -8.27 -11.93 -3.32
N ASP A 126 -7.22 -12.17 -4.11
CA ASP A 126 -6.93 -13.49 -4.63
C ASP A 126 -6.52 -14.45 -3.50
N THR A 127 -6.72 -15.74 -3.74
CA THR A 127 -6.03 -16.76 -2.93
C THR A 127 -4.53 -16.65 -3.20
N PRO A 128 -3.66 -16.75 -2.18
CA PRO A 128 -2.22 -16.61 -2.38
C PRO A 128 -1.68 -17.60 -3.41
N THR A 129 -0.91 -17.07 -4.35
CA THR A 129 -0.13 -17.87 -5.29
C THR A 129 1.20 -18.25 -4.66
N HIS A 130 1.80 -19.36 -5.09
CA HIS A 130 2.96 -19.91 -4.41
C HIS A 130 4.10 -20.31 -5.35
N TYR A 131 5.32 -20.15 -4.86
CA TYR A 131 6.49 -20.85 -5.38
C TYR A 131 6.94 -21.91 -4.38
N GLN A 132 7.17 -23.12 -4.88
CA GLN A 132 7.54 -24.26 -4.10
C GLN A 132 9.05 -24.29 -3.85
N VAL A 133 9.45 -24.49 -2.61
CA VAL A 133 10.84 -24.68 -2.18
C VAL A 133 11.02 -26.06 -1.55
N TYR A 134 12.24 -26.58 -1.70
CA TYR A 134 12.61 -27.94 -1.32
C TYR A 134 13.82 -27.89 -0.38
N GLY A 135 13.86 -28.80 0.59
CA GLY A 135 14.93 -28.88 1.56
C GLY A 135 14.62 -29.84 2.70
N SER A 136 15.64 -30.15 3.49
CA SER A 136 15.56 -31.05 4.65
C SER A 136 15.89 -30.34 5.96
N SER A 137 16.51 -29.16 5.90
CA SER A 137 16.89 -28.34 7.05
C SER A 137 16.50 -26.88 6.87
N ILE A 138 16.48 -26.12 7.97
CA ILE A 138 16.17 -24.68 7.95
C ILE A 138 17.18 -23.87 7.11
N PRO A 139 18.51 -24.09 7.21
CA PRO A 139 19.47 -23.43 6.32
C PRO A 139 19.22 -23.72 4.84
N GLU A 140 18.89 -24.97 4.49
CA GLU A 140 18.55 -25.33 3.10
C GLU A 140 17.31 -24.60 2.60
N LEU A 141 16.24 -24.53 3.42
CA LEU A 141 15.02 -23.83 3.04
C LEU A 141 15.24 -22.33 2.87
N ARG A 142 16.06 -21.71 3.74
CA ARG A 142 16.43 -20.31 3.58
C ARG A 142 17.19 -20.08 2.27
N THR A 143 18.19 -20.90 1.97
CA THR A 143 18.93 -20.84 0.71
C THR A 143 18.05 -21.13 -0.51
N ALA A 144 17.08 -22.04 -0.40
CA ALA A 144 16.13 -22.34 -1.47
C ALA A 144 15.23 -21.14 -1.78
N ILE A 145 14.73 -20.43 -0.76
CA ILE A 145 14.03 -19.16 -0.93
C ILE A 145 14.99 -18.12 -1.51
N GLU A 146 16.12 -17.86 -0.83
CA GLU A 146 17.43 -17.32 -1.27
C GLU A 146 17.59 -17.20 -2.79
N ASN A 147 17.64 -18.38 -3.40
CA ASN A 147 18.06 -18.58 -4.76
C ASN A 147 16.93 -18.84 -5.74
N CYS A 148 15.67 -18.87 -5.29
CA CYS A 148 14.53 -19.13 -6.16
C CYS A 148 14.36 -18.01 -7.22
N PRO A 149 14.52 -18.30 -8.53
CA PRO A 149 14.39 -17.27 -9.57
C PRO A 149 12.98 -16.70 -9.67
N LEU A 150 11.95 -17.52 -9.47
CA LEU A 150 10.54 -17.09 -9.50
C LEU A 150 10.26 -16.03 -8.42
N ARG A 151 10.79 -16.25 -7.22
CA ARG A 151 10.72 -15.27 -6.12
C ARG A 151 11.49 -14.00 -6.46
N ARG A 152 12.72 -14.11 -6.97
CA ARG A 152 13.57 -12.93 -7.27
C ARG A 152 12.96 -12.02 -8.33
N ALA A 153 12.19 -12.57 -9.25
CA ALA A 153 11.42 -11.77 -10.23
C ALA A 153 10.38 -10.84 -9.56
N ASN A 154 10.00 -11.12 -8.32
CA ASN A 154 9.06 -10.34 -7.51
C ASN A 154 9.76 -9.52 -6.41
N GLY A 155 11.10 -9.55 -6.33
CA GLY A 155 11.87 -8.73 -5.40
C GLY A 155 12.72 -9.51 -4.38
N ALA A 156 13.15 -8.80 -3.34
CA ALA A 156 14.17 -9.27 -2.39
C ALA A 156 13.61 -10.07 -1.20
N TYR A 157 12.31 -9.95 -0.92
CA TYR A 157 11.68 -10.54 0.26
C TYR A 157 11.05 -11.90 -0.02
N HIS A 158 10.75 -12.65 1.04
CA HIS A 158 10.28 -14.02 0.91
C HIS A 158 8.84 -14.10 0.40
N ALA A 159 8.01 -13.10 0.66
CA ALA A 159 6.68 -12.99 0.09
C ALA A 159 6.43 -11.57 -0.39
N SER A 160 5.32 -11.37 -1.10
CA SER A 160 4.79 -10.05 -1.37
C SER A 160 3.27 -10.04 -1.37
N THR A 161 2.76 -8.86 -1.10
CA THR A 161 1.39 -8.44 -1.40
C THR A 161 1.47 -7.30 -2.40
N SER A 162 0.59 -7.31 -3.39
CA SER A 162 0.51 -6.23 -4.37
C SER A 162 -0.93 -5.92 -4.69
N TYR A 163 -1.17 -4.66 -5.04
CA TYR A 163 -2.51 -4.19 -5.37
C TYR A 163 -2.56 -3.49 -6.72
N GLN A 164 -3.79 -3.46 -7.25
CA GLN A 164 -4.19 -2.66 -8.39
C GLN A 164 -5.44 -1.85 -8.01
N LEU A 165 -5.36 -0.54 -8.15
CA LEU A 165 -6.47 0.40 -7.99
C LEU A 165 -6.92 0.96 -9.33
N ASN A 166 -8.23 1.02 -9.54
CA ASN A 166 -8.85 1.70 -10.66
C ASN A 166 -10.23 2.25 -10.29
N TRP A 167 -10.75 3.21 -11.05
CA TRP A 167 -11.96 3.93 -10.64
C TRP A 167 -12.81 4.41 -11.81
N SER A 168 -14.07 4.71 -11.52
CA SER A 168 -14.96 5.45 -12.41
C SER A 168 -15.98 6.26 -11.60
N TYR A 169 -16.54 7.30 -12.20
CA TYR A 169 -17.57 8.15 -11.60
C TYR A 169 -18.35 8.84 -12.71
N ALA A 170 -19.53 9.36 -12.37
CA ALA A 170 -20.32 10.26 -13.20
C ALA A 170 -20.33 11.67 -12.58
N VAL A 171 -20.69 12.68 -13.36
CA VAL A 171 -20.84 14.06 -12.89
C VAL A 171 -22.27 14.49 -13.11
N SER A 172 -22.92 14.95 -12.03
CA SER A 172 -24.26 15.55 -12.08
C SER A 172 -24.14 17.06 -12.00
N VAL A 173 -24.85 17.77 -12.88
CA VAL A 173 -24.86 19.24 -12.95
C VAL A 173 -26.23 19.75 -12.49
N SER A 174 -26.25 20.71 -11.58
CA SER A 174 -27.46 21.40 -11.11
C SER A 174 -27.19 22.89 -11.01
N GLY A 175 -27.68 23.67 -11.98
CA GLY A 175 -27.31 25.08 -12.12
C GLY A 175 -25.81 25.23 -12.39
N THR A 176 -25.10 25.96 -11.53
CA THR A 176 -23.63 26.13 -11.58
C THR A 176 -22.87 25.12 -10.71
N THR A 177 -23.58 24.20 -10.03
CA THR A 177 -22.98 23.23 -9.11
C THR A 177 -22.80 21.89 -9.81
N CYS A 178 -21.58 21.36 -9.79
CA CYS A 178 -21.27 20.00 -10.26
C CYS A 178 -20.91 19.10 -9.09
N ARG A 179 -21.34 17.84 -9.11
CA ARG A 179 -21.03 16.84 -8.07
C ARG A 179 -20.70 15.50 -8.67
N LEU A 180 -19.83 14.76 -8.01
CA LEU A 180 -19.60 13.36 -8.35
C LEU A 180 -20.83 12.53 -7.96
N THR A 181 -21.19 11.59 -8.81
CA THR A 181 -22.23 10.59 -8.58
C THR A 181 -21.73 9.25 -9.09
N ASN A 182 -22.35 8.15 -8.64
CA ASN A 182 -21.99 6.81 -9.10
C ASN A 182 -20.47 6.54 -9.02
N VAL A 183 -19.84 6.97 -7.91
CA VAL A 183 -18.41 6.75 -7.65
C VAL A 183 -18.18 5.26 -7.44
N LYS A 184 -17.21 4.69 -8.15
CA LYS A 184 -16.83 3.28 -8.10
C LYS A 184 -15.32 3.18 -7.97
N ILE A 185 -14.85 2.53 -6.92
CA ILE A 185 -13.44 2.18 -6.72
C ILE A 185 -13.31 0.68 -6.84
N GLY A 186 -12.38 0.21 -7.66
CA GLY A 186 -11.97 -1.17 -7.77
C GLY A 186 -10.61 -1.37 -7.09
N LEU A 187 -10.54 -2.30 -6.15
CA LEU A 187 -9.31 -2.76 -5.52
C LEU A 187 -9.14 -4.26 -5.82
N HIS A 188 -8.03 -4.62 -6.44
CA HIS A 188 -7.64 -6.02 -6.61
C HIS A 188 -6.29 -6.26 -5.93
N VAL A 189 -6.22 -7.23 -5.02
CA VAL A 189 -5.01 -7.56 -4.26
C VAL A 189 -4.62 -9.01 -4.52
N SER A 190 -3.33 -9.26 -4.75
CA SER A 190 -2.75 -10.59 -4.86
C SER A 190 -1.55 -10.77 -3.92
N GLN A 191 -1.31 -12.03 -3.53
CA GLN A 191 -0.17 -12.41 -2.69
C GLN A 191 0.66 -13.50 -3.36
N TYR A 192 1.98 -13.46 -3.18
CA TYR A 192 2.92 -14.46 -3.66
C TYR A 192 3.83 -14.94 -2.54
N MET A 193 3.76 -16.24 -2.23
CA MET A 193 4.32 -16.79 -0.99
C MET A 193 5.15 -18.06 -1.23
N PRO A 194 6.12 -18.36 -0.35
CA PRO A 194 6.83 -19.62 -0.42
C PRO A 194 5.95 -20.77 0.08
N ALA A 195 6.02 -21.93 -0.57
CA ALA A 195 5.42 -23.17 -0.12
C ALA A 195 6.49 -24.26 0.05
N PHE A 196 6.62 -24.83 1.24
CA PHE A 196 7.57 -25.92 1.47
C PHE A 196 6.97 -27.26 1.04
N VAL A 197 7.70 -28.01 0.21
CA VAL A 197 7.38 -29.38 -0.15
C VAL A 197 8.30 -30.34 0.63
N PRO A 198 7.85 -30.90 1.76
CA PRO A 198 8.65 -31.82 2.55
C PRO A 198 8.76 -33.20 1.89
N THR A 199 9.84 -33.91 2.19
CA THR A 199 10.00 -35.34 1.87
C THR A 199 9.64 -36.21 3.09
N SER A 200 9.59 -37.53 2.90
CA SER A 200 9.44 -38.49 3.99
C SER A 200 10.58 -38.40 5.01
N SER A 201 11.77 -38.00 4.59
CA SER A 201 12.96 -37.84 5.44
C SER A 201 13.07 -36.47 6.13
N THR A 202 12.21 -35.50 5.81
CA THR A 202 12.24 -34.18 6.46
C THR A 202 11.98 -34.31 7.97
N PRO A 203 12.88 -33.85 8.85
CA PRO A 203 12.69 -33.87 10.29
C PRO A 203 11.43 -33.11 10.73
N ALA A 204 10.73 -33.63 11.75
CA ALA A 204 9.55 -32.98 12.31
C ALA A 204 9.84 -31.55 12.82
N GLY A 205 11.03 -31.32 13.38
CA GLY A 205 11.47 -29.99 13.80
C GLY A 205 11.53 -28.97 12.65
N THR A 206 12.00 -29.38 11.48
CA THR A 206 12.03 -28.53 10.27
C THR A 206 10.61 -28.18 9.82
N LYS A 207 9.70 -29.16 9.77
CA LYS A 207 8.28 -28.94 9.41
C LYS A 207 7.60 -27.98 10.39
N ASN A 208 7.82 -28.14 11.69
CA ASN A 208 7.23 -27.29 12.72
C ASN A 208 7.77 -25.85 12.66
N ALA A 209 9.07 -25.68 12.42
CA ALA A 209 9.66 -24.36 12.24
C ALA A 209 9.12 -23.65 10.99
N TRP A 210 9.00 -24.37 9.87
CA TRP A 210 8.35 -23.85 8.66
C TRP A 210 6.91 -23.41 8.92
N ASN A 211 6.11 -24.25 9.58
CA ASN A 211 4.69 -23.95 9.82
C ASN A 211 4.50 -22.68 10.66
N ARG A 212 5.37 -22.45 11.67
CA ARG A 212 5.36 -21.20 12.43
C ARG A 212 5.76 -20.01 11.56
N TYR A 213 6.83 -20.17 10.79
CA TYR A 213 7.32 -19.14 9.89
C TYR A 213 6.24 -18.71 8.88
N ILE A 214 5.64 -19.65 8.15
CA ILE A 214 4.68 -19.34 7.08
C ILE A 214 3.37 -18.74 7.64
N ALA A 215 2.92 -19.15 8.83
CA ALA A 215 1.75 -18.57 9.48
C ALA A 215 2.00 -17.09 9.87
N ASN A 216 3.18 -16.79 10.39
CA ASN A 216 3.55 -15.42 10.75
C ASN A 216 3.82 -14.56 9.50
N LEU A 217 4.40 -15.15 8.45
CA LEU A 217 4.55 -14.47 7.17
C LEU A 217 3.19 -14.15 6.55
N GLN A 218 2.24 -15.09 6.54
CA GLN A 218 0.87 -14.83 6.11
C GLN A 218 0.21 -13.71 6.92
N THR A 219 0.47 -13.66 8.23
CA THR A 219 -0.04 -12.58 9.09
C THR A 219 0.53 -11.22 8.66
N HIS A 220 1.83 -11.17 8.34
CA HIS A 220 2.46 -9.97 7.80
C HIS A 220 1.81 -9.53 6.48
N GLU A 221 1.72 -10.43 5.51
CA GLU A 221 1.11 -10.16 4.20
C GLU A 221 -0.37 -9.75 4.31
N ASN A 222 -1.12 -10.32 5.25
CA ASN A 222 -2.51 -9.92 5.51
C ASN A 222 -2.62 -8.49 6.07
N GLY A 223 -1.57 -7.98 6.72
CA GLY A 223 -1.49 -6.59 7.15
C GLY A 223 -1.46 -5.63 5.96
N HIS A 224 -0.71 -5.95 4.91
CA HIS A 224 -0.73 -5.18 3.66
C HIS A 224 -2.12 -5.19 3.02
N VAL A 225 -2.77 -6.34 2.93
CA VAL A 225 -4.17 -6.45 2.43
C VAL A 225 -5.13 -5.54 3.22
N ALA A 226 -4.95 -5.48 4.54
CA ALA A 226 -5.77 -4.64 5.41
C ALA A 226 -5.53 -3.14 5.16
N ILE A 227 -4.26 -2.74 4.98
CA ILE A 227 -3.87 -1.35 4.63
C ILE A 227 -4.47 -0.97 3.27
N ASP A 228 -4.28 -1.81 2.25
CA ASP A 228 -4.81 -1.57 0.90
C ASP A 228 -6.34 -1.41 0.91
N THR A 229 -7.02 -2.28 1.66
CA THR A 229 -8.49 -2.22 1.85
C THR A 229 -8.91 -0.91 2.53
N ASP A 230 -8.23 -0.52 3.61
CA ASP A 230 -8.57 0.69 4.38
C ASP A 230 -8.41 1.96 3.53
N TYR A 231 -7.28 2.11 2.84
CA TYR A 231 -7.05 3.28 1.99
C TYR A 231 -8.00 3.33 0.79
N ALA A 232 -8.33 2.19 0.18
CA ALA A 232 -9.34 2.15 -0.88
C ALA A 232 -10.73 2.57 -0.36
N GLN A 233 -11.08 2.18 0.87
CA GLN A 233 -12.34 2.59 1.51
C GLN A 233 -12.34 4.08 1.83
N ARG A 234 -11.24 4.63 2.36
CA ARG A 234 -11.10 6.07 2.63
C ARG A 234 -11.18 6.91 1.36
N LEU A 235 -10.54 6.44 0.28
CA LEU A 235 -10.64 7.08 -1.03
C LEU A 235 -12.08 7.06 -1.53
N THR A 236 -12.75 5.91 -1.46
CA THR A 236 -14.17 5.75 -1.84
C THR A 236 -15.04 6.77 -1.11
N ASN A 237 -14.92 6.82 0.22
CA ASN A 237 -15.68 7.74 1.06
C ASN A 237 -15.37 9.21 0.74
N THR A 238 -14.10 9.54 0.46
CA THR A 238 -13.70 10.91 0.13
C THR A 238 -14.34 11.37 -1.17
N LEU A 239 -14.30 10.54 -2.21
CA LEU A 239 -14.89 10.88 -3.50
C LEU A 239 -16.42 10.91 -3.45
N GLN A 240 -17.07 10.01 -2.70
CA GLN A 240 -18.52 10.01 -2.53
C GLN A 240 -19.04 11.25 -1.77
N ASN A 241 -18.26 11.74 -0.81
CA ASN A 241 -18.62 12.91 0.01
C ASN A 241 -17.98 14.20 -0.49
N MET A 242 -17.38 14.19 -1.68
CA MET A 242 -16.78 15.38 -2.26
C MET A 242 -17.85 16.46 -2.46
N GLY A 243 -17.50 17.71 -2.12
CA GLY A 243 -18.36 18.87 -2.30
C GLY A 243 -18.61 19.20 -3.78
N SER A 244 -18.95 20.46 -4.08
CA SER A 244 -19.01 20.88 -5.48
C SER A 244 -17.64 20.70 -6.14
N VAL A 245 -17.62 20.08 -7.31
CA VAL A 245 -16.45 20.01 -8.19
C VAL A 245 -16.54 21.11 -9.24
N ASP A 246 -15.41 21.44 -9.84
CA ASP A 246 -15.32 22.29 -11.02
C ASP A 246 -16.05 21.62 -12.18
N CYS A 247 -17.08 22.28 -12.70
CA CYS A 247 -17.85 21.81 -13.84
C CYS A 247 -17.03 21.74 -15.13
N ALA A 248 -16.05 22.63 -15.30
CA ALA A 248 -15.22 22.68 -16.49
C ALA A 248 -14.18 21.55 -16.49
N ASN A 249 -13.67 21.17 -15.31
CA ASN A 249 -12.64 20.13 -15.21
C ASN A 249 -12.69 19.32 -13.90
N PRO A 250 -13.73 18.50 -13.71
CA PRO A 250 -13.87 17.68 -12.50
C PRO A 250 -12.75 16.62 -12.41
N LYS A 251 -12.20 16.21 -13.56
CA LYS A 251 -11.14 15.19 -13.66
C LYS A 251 -9.86 15.60 -12.94
N ASN A 252 -9.40 16.84 -13.09
CA ASN A 252 -8.15 17.29 -12.47
C ASN A 252 -8.23 17.26 -10.93
N GLN A 253 -9.37 17.70 -10.36
CA GLN A 253 -9.57 17.68 -8.92
C GLN A 253 -9.63 16.25 -8.37
N VAL A 254 -10.38 15.37 -9.05
CA VAL A 254 -10.48 13.95 -8.67
C VAL A 254 -9.13 13.26 -8.76
N GLN A 255 -8.38 13.47 -9.84
CA GLN A 255 -7.06 12.87 -10.02
C GLN A 255 -6.07 13.33 -8.94
N THR A 256 -6.14 14.60 -8.52
CA THR A 256 -5.29 15.12 -7.44
C THR A 256 -5.56 14.41 -6.12
N ILE A 257 -6.84 14.21 -5.77
CA ILE A 257 -7.24 13.47 -4.56
C ILE A 257 -6.75 12.03 -4.64
N ILE A 258 -6.99 11.35 -5.77
CA ILE A 258 -6.60 9.95 -5.94
C ILE A 258 -5.09 9.78 -5.84
N ASN A 259 -4.30 10.64 -6.49
CA ASN A 259 -2.85 10.61 -6.39
C ASN A 259 -2.38 10.76 -4.95
N SER A 260 -2.99 11.68 -4.18
CA SER A 260 -2.67 11.84 -2.76
C SER A 260 -2.96 10.56 -1.96
N TYR A 261 -4.11 9.90 -2.19
CA TYR A 261 -4.46 8.64 -1.53
C TYR A 261 -3.52 7.50 -1.90
N VAL A 262 -3.14 7.39 -3.17
CA VAL A 262 -2.14 6.40 -3.62
C VAL A 262 -0.79 6.64 -2.95
N THR A 263 -0.32 7.88 -2.87
CA THR A 263 0.93 8.21 -2.17
C THR A 263 0.86 7.84 -0.70
N MET A 264 -0.24 8.16 -0.01
CA MET A 264 -0.39 7.81 1.41
C MET A 264 -0.52 6.31 1.63
N LEU A 265 -1.19 5.58 0.73
CA LEU A 265 -1.29 4.13 0.76
C LEU A 265 0.10 3.49 0.65
N ASN A 266 0.88 3.88 -0.36
CA ASN A 266 2.24 3.37 -0.54
C ASN A 266 3.11 3.64 0.70
N ALA A 267 3.06 4.87 1.23
CA ALA A 267 3.79 5.22 2.44
C ALA A 267 3.35 4.41 3.66
N ALA A 268 2.06 4.06 3.78
CA ALA A 268 1.56 3.22 4.87
C ALA A 268 2.06 1.77 4.77
N ASN A 269 2.11 1.21 3.56
CA ASN A 269 2.71 -0.11 3.32
C ASN A 269 4.21 -0.11 3.67
N GLU A 270 4.98 0.89 3.22
CA GLU A 270 6.41 1.04 3.56
C GLU A 270 6.64 1.22 5.06
N LEU A 271 5.77 1.98 5.73
CA LEU A 271 5.84 2.17 7.17
C LEU A 271 5.56 0.86 7.92
N TYR A 272 4.57 0.09 7.48
CA TYR A 272 4.23 -1.19 8.08
C TYR A 272 5.37 -2.21 7.93
N ASP A 273 5.98 -2.28 6.74
CA ASP A 273 7.22 -3.01 6.48
C ASP A 273 8.34 -2.60 7.46
N SER A 274 8.60 -1.29 7.58
CA SER A 274 9.66 -0.76 8.44
C SER A 274 9.42 -1.06 9.92
N GLN A 275 8.17 -0.91 10.40
CA GLN A 275 7.79 -1.13 11.80
C GLN A 275 7.85 -2.61 12.17
N THR A 276 7.47 -3.49 11.24
CA THR A 276 7.45 -4.93 11.50
C THR A 276 8.79 -5.61 11.20
N GLY A 277 9.72 -4.90 10.56
CA GLY A 277 10.95 -5.48 10.02
C GLY A 277 10.66 -6.51 8.93
N HIS A 278 9.74 -6.19 8.02
CA HIS A 278 9.21 -7.11 7.00
C HIS A 278 8.68 -8.42 7.63
N GLY A 279 7.88 -8.28 8.70
CA GLY A 279 7.29 -9.40 9.43
C GLY A 279 8.17 -10.08 10.47
N ALA A 280 9.47 -9.74 10.58
CA ALA A 280 10.37 -10.37 11.54
C ALA A 280 9.89 -10.21 13.00
N THR A 281 9.40 -9.03 13.38
CA THR A 281 8.85 -8.76 14.73
C THR A 281 7.49 -9.43 14.96
N GLN A 282 6.83 -9.87 13.89
CA GLN A 282 5.60 -10.68 13.93
C GLN A 282 5.92 -12.18 13.97
N GLY A 283 7.20 -12.55 14.08
CA GLY A 283 7.66 -13.94 14.18
C GLY A 283 7.85 -14.62 12.83
N ALA A 284 7.84 -13.89 11.71
CA ALA A 284 8.16 -14.42 10.37
C ALA A 284 9.68 -14.63 10.21
N VAL A 285 10.25 -15.44 11.10
CA VAL A 285 11.68 -15.76 11.13
C VAL A 285 11.87 -17.23 10.80
N LEU A 286 12.61 -17.50 9.73
CA LEU A 286 13.05 -18.83 9.30
C LEU A 286 14.56 -18.92 9.44
#